data_AF-A0A7W0KP83-F1
#
_entry.id   AF-A0A7W0KP83-F1
#
_cell.length_a   1.000
_cell.length_b   1.000
_cell.length_c   1.000
_cell.angle_alpha   90.00
_cell.angle_beta   90.00
_cell.angle_gamma   90.00
#
_symmetry.space_group_name_H-M   'P 1'
#
loop_
_entity.id
_entity.type
_entity.pdbx_description
1 polymer ?
#
loop_
_entity_poly.entity_id
_entity_poly.type
_entity_poly.pdbx_seq_one_letter_code
_entity_poly.pdbx_strand_id
1 'polypeptide(L)'
;MTDVTPAAPVADPVGEGHGATHNDAAQHGAAHHGPTDRYYVRIAVALALITALEVAWSYLPVWKDASGLKSFVEVGGLLVMMAVKFVVVASNFMHLKFDDKVLTRVFYAGLILAISVYVAALITFEVFGGGTPGYT
;
A
#
# COMPACT_ATOMS: atom_id res chain seq x y z
N MET A 1 9.57 -86.68 9.74
CA MET A 1 9.19 -86.36 11.13
C MET A 1 9.23 -84.85 11.25
N THR A 2 8.09 -84.21 11.00
CA THR A 2 7.92 -82.75 10.94
C THR A 2 7.52 -82.25 12.32
N ASP A 3 8.42 -81.59 13.01
CA ASP A 3 8.09 -80.89 14.25
C ASP A 3 7.61 -79.48 13.87
N VAL A 4 6.29 -79.28 13.95
CA VAL A 4 5.66 -77.97 13.80
C VAL A 4 5.52 -77.42 15.21
N THR A 5 6.47 -76.57 15.62
CA THR A 5 6.32 -75.75 16.82
C THR A 5 5.27 -74.65 16.54
N PRO A 6 4.17 -74.55 17.31
CA PRO A 6 3.23 -73.44 17.18
C PRO A 6 3.84 -72.18 17.79
N ALA A 7 3.99 -71.12 17.00
CA ALA A 7 4.28 -69.79 17.53
C ALA A 7 3.07 -69.32 18.36
N ALA A 8 3.31 -68.96 19.62
CA ALA A 8 2.30 -68.39 20.50
C ALA A 8 1.75 -67.07 19.91
N PRO A 9 0.44 -66.78 20.05
CA PRO A 9 -0.11 -65.48 19.69
C PRO A 9 0.42 -64.44 20.68
N VAL A 10 1.28 -63.54 20.21
CA VAL A 10 1.69 -62.35 20.96
C VAL A 10 0.45 -61.45 21.05
N ALA A 11 -0.19 -61.48 22.21
CA ALA A 11 -1.21 -60.52 22.58
C ALA A 11 -0.51 -59.18 22.89
N ASP A 12 -0.69 -58.19 22.03
CA ASP A 12 -0.34 -56.81 22.38
C ASP A 12 -1.32 -56.30 23.44
N PRO A 13 -0.86 -55.85 24.63
CA PRO A 13 -1.74 -55.21 25.59
C PRO A 13 -2.18 -53.84 25.08
N VAL A 14 -3.49 -53.70 24.96
CA VAL A 14 -4.23 -52.46 24.73
C VAL A 14 -3.89 -51.39 25.79
N GLY A 15 -3.61 -50.17 25.33
CA GLY A 15 -4.04 -48.95 26.01
C GLY A 15 -2.95 -48.14 26.72
N GLU A 16 -2.28 -47.25 25.99
CA GLU A 16 -1.73 -46.03 26.58
C GLU A 16 -2.45 -44.81 25.99
N GLY A 17 -3.10 -44.07 26.89
CA GLY A 17 -4.00 -42.97 26.59
C GLY A 17 -3.27 -41.78 25.98
N HIS A 18 -3.76 -41.34 24.83
CA HIS A 18 -3.51 -39.99 24.32
C HIS A 18 -4.26 -38.99 25.21
N GLY A 19 -3.59 -38.52 26.25
CA GLY A 19 -4.09 -37.54 27.20
C GLY A 19 -2.94 -36.78 27.83
N ALA A 20 -2.17 -36.05 27.02
CA ALA A 20 -1.24 -35.04 27.50
C ALA A 20 -1.71 -33.67 26.99
N THR A 21 -2.50 -33.03 27.83
CA THR A 21 -2.91 -31.63 27.78
C THR A 21 -1.67 -30.74 27.74
N HIS A 22 -1.28 -30.23 26.57
CA HIS A 22 -0.39 -29.08 26.47
C HIS A 22 -1.24 -27.81 26.33
N ASN A 23 -1.77 -27.34 27.47
CA ASN A 23 -2.18 -25.96 27.64
C ASN A 23 -0.96 -25.16 28.09
N ASP A 24 -0.04 -24.91 27.17
CA ASP A 24 1.00 -23.89 27.35
C ASP A 24 0.53 -22.64 26.59
N ALA A 25 -0.49 -21.99 27.15
CA ALA A 25 -0.86 -20.62 26.83
C ALA A 25 0.14 -19.66 27.48
N ALA A 26 1.39 -19.69 27.02
CA ALA A 26 2.41 -18.71 27.38
C ALA A 26 3.52 -18.72 26.30
N GLN A 27 3.78 -17.55 25.73
CA GLN A 27 4.87 -17.26 24.79
C GLN A 27 4.80 -17.85 23.36
N HIS A 28 3.86 -17.34 22.55
CA HIS A 28 4.12 -17.16 21.11
C HIS A 28 4.81 -15.80 20.84
N GLY A 29 5.94 -15.57 21.52
CA GLY A 29 6.65 -14.29 21.50
C GLY A 29 8.08 -14.35 20.94
N ALA A 30 8.50 -15.46 20.32
CA ALA A 30 9.84 -15.55 19.76
C ALA A 30 9.90 -16.39 18.48
N ALA A 31 10.29 -15.69 17.40
CA ALA A 31 11.10 -16.20 16.31
C ALA A 31 10.50 -17.27 15.38
N HIS A 32 9.64 -16.85 14.44
CA HIS A 32 9.58 -17.47 13.12
C HIS A 32 9.56 -16.40 12.02
N HIS A 33 10.55 -16.50 11.13
CA HIS A 33 10.75 -15.84 9.83
C HIS A 33 9.66 -14.91 9.26
N GLY A 34 9.99 -13.62 9.17
CA GLY A 34 9.38 -12.66 8.25
C GLY A 34 10.12 -11.31 8.23
N PRO A 35 11.30 -11.20 7.60
CA PRO A 35 12.09 -9.95 7.59
C PRO A 35 11.63 -8.86 6.61
N THR A 36 10.42 -8.93 6.05
CA THR A 36 10.03 -8.05 4.91
C THR A 36 8.86 -7.10 5.22
N ASP A 37 7.95 -7.43 6.15
CA ASP A 37 6.71 -6.67 6.36
C ASP A 37 6.91 -5.39 7.19
N ARG A 38 7.87 -5.41 8.11
CA ARG A 38 8.10 -4.34 9.08
C ARG A 38 8.52 -3.02 8.42
N TYR A 39 9.18 -3.12 7.27
CA TYR A 39 9.61 -1.96 6.47
C TYR A 39 8.40 -1.26 5.83
N TYR A 40 7.52 -2.02 5.18
CA TYR A 40 6.30 -1.47 4.57
C TYR A 40 5.36 -0.88 5.61
N VAL A 41 5.20 -1.52 6.76
CA VAL A 41 4.38 -0.99 7.86
C VAL A 41 4.88 0.39 8.32
N ARG A 42 6.20 0.60 8.41
CA ARG A 42 6.76 1.93 8.76
C ARG A 42 6.47 2.97 7.68
N ILE A 43 6.56 2.60 6.41
CA ILE A 43 6.20 3.51 5.30
C ILE A 43 4.72 3.86 5.36
N ALA A 44 3.84 2.89 5.66
CA ALA A 44 2.40 3.10 5.74
C ALA A 44 2.06 4.09 6.85
N VAL A 45 2.70 3.93 8.02
CA VAL A 45 2.57 4.86 9.15
C VAL A 45 3.08 6.24 8.78
N ALA A 46 4.25 6.35 8.14
CA ALA A 46 4.76 7.63 7.66
C ALA A 46 3.80 8.30 6.67
N LEU A 47 3.22 7.54 5.74
CA LEU A 47 2.24 8.04 4.78
C LEU A 47 0.95 8.52 5.45
N ALA A 48 0.49 7.78 6.46
CA ALA A 48 -0.66 8.15 7.26
C ALA A 48 -0.41 9.48 8.00
N LEU A 49 0.79 9.66 8.58
CA LEU A 49 1.18 10.91 9.23
C LEU A 49 1.22 12.08 8.24
N ILE A 50 1.79 11.88 7.04
CA ILE A 50 1.81 12.93 6.00
C ILE A 50 0.37 13.28 5.58
N THR A 51 -0.56 12.33 5.53
CA THR A 51 -1.96 12.64 5.20
C THR A 51 -2.76 13.26 6.33
N ALA A 52 -2.48 12.89 7.58
CA ALA A 52 -3.01 13.61 8.72
C ALA A 52 -2.52 15.07 8.74
N LEU A 53 -1.24 15.30 8.43
CA LEU A 53 -0.67 16.64 8.32
C LEU A 53 -1.28 17.43 7.16
N GLU A 54 -1.51 16.79 6.01
CA GLU A 54 -2.16 17.43 4.87
C GLU A 54 -3.59 17.87 5.20
N VAL A 55 -4.38 16.98 5.81
CA VAL A 55 -5.74 17.29 6.26
C VAL A 55 -5.69 18.44 7.26
N ALA A 56 -4.80 18.38 8.25
CA ALA A 56 -4.64 19.49 9.19
C ALA A 56 -4.27 20.80 8.50
N TRP A 57 -3.38 20.76 7.50
CA TRP A 57 -2.97 21.91 6.69
C TRP A 57 -4.13 22.50 5.89
N SER A 58 -4.97 21.66 5.26
CA SER A 58 -6.15 22.12 4.51
C SER A 58 -7.22 22.75 5.39
N TYR A 59 -7.26 22.43 6.68
CA TYR A 59 -8.19 23.03 7.65
C TYR A 59 -7.62 24.26 8.39
N LEU A 60 -6.39 24.70 8.09
CA LEU A 60 -5.81 25.86 8.76
C LEU A 60 -6.58 27.15 8.39
N PRO A 61 -6.99 27.97 9.39
CA PRO A 61 -7.71 29.22 9.13
C PRO A 61 -6.87 30.27 8.40
N VAL A 62 -5.56 30.06 8.27
CA VAL A 62 -4.63 30.93 7.50
C VAL A 62 -4.98 30.97 6.01
N TRP A 63 -5.70 29.96 5.52
CA TRP A 63 -6.14 29.83 4.13
C TRP A 63 -7.54 30.41 3.89
N LYS A 64 -8.32 30.69 4.94
CA LYS A 64 -9.72 31.11 4.84
C LYS A 64 -9.92 32.46 4.15
N ASP A 65 -8.92 33.33 4.26
CA ASP A 65 -8.89 34.66 3.62
C ASP A 65 -7.82 34.73 2.50
N ALA A 66 -7.41 33.57 1.97
CA ALA A 66 -6.42 33.50 0.91
C ALA A 66 -7.01 34.03 -0.39
N SER A 67 -6.75 35.31 -0.70
CA SER A 67 -6.99 35.88 -2.03
C SER A 67 -5.72 35.85 -2.88
N GLY A 68 -5.82 35.39 -4.13
CA GLY A 68 -4.74 35.45 -5.12
C GLY A 68 -3.66 34.39 -4.91
N LEU A 69 -2.40 34.81 -4.78
CA LEU A 69 -1.23 33.91 -4.74
C LEU A 69 -1.28 32.88 -3.60
N LYS A 70 -1.92 33.21 -2.47
CA LYS A 70 -2.06 32.30 -1.32
C LYS A 70 -2.92 31.08 -1.64
N SER A 71 -4.02 31.25 -2.40
CA SER A 71 -4.89 30.14 -2.81
C SER A 71 -4.17 29.22 -3.78
N PHE A 72 -3.33 29.78 -4.66
CA PHE A 72 -2.52 28.99 -5.58
C PHE A 72 -1.46 28.16 -4.84
N VAL A 73 -0.85 28.72 -3.79
CA VAL A 73 0.12 28.01 -2.94
C VAL A 73 -0.55 26.91 -2.12
N GLU A 74 -1.77 27.14 -1.62
CA GLU A 74 -2.56 26.12 -0.91
C GLU A 74 -2.85 24.93 -1.82
N VAL A 75 -3.54 25.17 -2.94
CA VAL A 75 -3.96 24.13 -3.88
C VAL A 75 -2.74 23.45 -4.50
N GLY A 76 -1.73 24.23 -4.88
CA GLY A 76 -0.47 23.71 -5.42
C GLY A 76 0.30 22.86 -4.40
N GLY A 77 0.36 23.28 -3.13
CA GLY A 77 1.00 22.52 -2.06
C GLY A 77 0.31 21.19 -1.78
N LEU A 78 -1.03 21.18 -1.76
CA LEU A 78 -1.83 19.96 -1.63
C LEU A 78 -1.62 19.02 -2.84
N LEU A 79 -1.57 19.56 -4.06
CA LEU A 79 -1.27 18.79 -5.27
C LEU A 79 0.11 18.13 -5.22
N VAL A 80 1.13 18.86 -4.76
CA VAL A 80 2.49 18.32 -4.62
C VAL A 80 2.54 17.22 -3.57
N MET A 81 1.90 17.41 -2.41
CA MET A 81 1.82 16.36 -1.37
C MET A 81 1.08 15.10 -1.87
N MET A 82 0.01 15.28 -2.66
CA MET A 82 -0.68 14.19 -3.34
C MET A 82 0.24 13.43 -4.30
N ALA A 83 1.00 14.14 -5.14
CA ALA A 83 1.94 13.53 -6.07
C ALA A 83 3.05 12.75 -5.34
N VAL A 84 3.58 13.30 -4.24
CA VAL A 84 4.59 12.64 -3.42
C VAL A 84 4.06 11.32 -2.85
N LYS A 85 2.86 11.33 -2.27
CA LYS A 85 2.24 10.11 -1.74
C LYS A 85 2.00 9.08 -2.82
N PHE A 86 1.50 9.51 -3.97
CA PHE A 86 1.30 8.64 -5.11
C PHE A 86 2.59 7.94 -5.52
N VAL A 87 3.71 8.66 -5.63
CA VAL A 87 5.02 8.07 -5.98
C VAL A 87 5.51 7.10 -4.91
N VAL A 88 5.38 7.46 -3.62
CA VAL A 88 5.79 6.59 -2.51
C VAL A 88 4.94 5.31 -2.48
N VAL A 89 3.63 5.40 -2.71
CA VAL A 89 2.72 4.26 -2.78
C VAL A 89 3.00 3.39 -4.00
N ALA A 90 3.13 3.98 -5.18
CA ALA A 90 3.46 3.25 -6.39
C ALA A 90 4.80 2.51 -6.24
N SER A 91 5.82 3.19 -5.73
CA SER A 91 7.16 2.61 -5.63
C SER A 91 7.28 1.53 -4.54
N ASN A 92 6.62 1.70 -3.39
CA ASN A 92 6.78 0.82 -2.23
C ASN A 92 5.62 -0.17 -2.06
N PHE A 93 4.36 0.25 -2.20
CA PHE A 93 3.19 -0.61 -1.94
C PHE A 93 2.65 -1.31 -3.17
N MET A 94 2.77 -0.72 -4.37
CA MET A 94 2.42 -1.42 -5.62
C MET A 94 3.52 -2.36 -6.12
N HIS A 95 4.58 -2.55 -5.33
CA HIS A 95 5.63 -3.54 -5.59
C HIS A 95 6.48 -3.27 -6.84
N LEU A 96 6.31 -2.14 -7.54
CA LEU A 96 7.08 -1.73 -8.74
C LEU A 96 8.61 -1.77 -8.56
N LYS A 97 9.12 -1.50 -7.35
CA LYS A 97 10.56 -1.61 -7.04
C LYS A 97 11.08 -3.07 -7.00
N PHE A 98 10.18 -4.03 -6.78
CA PHE A 98 10.45 -5.48 -6.70
C PHE A 98 9.96 -6.25 -7.93
N ASP A 99 9.20 -5.57 -8.79
CA ASP A 99 8.67 -6.11 -10.04
C ASP A 99 9.61 -5.83 -11.22
N ASP A 100 9.37 -6.48 -12.36
CA ASP A 100 10.20 -6.31 -13.54
C ASP A 100 10.24 -4.85 -14.04
N LYS A 101 11.43 -4.39 -14.44
CA LYS A 101 11.67 -3.01 -14.92
C LYS A 101 10.74 -2.60 -16.07
N VAL A 102 10.16 -3.57 -16.78
CA VAL A 102 9.18 -3.37 -17.83
C VAL A 102 7.86 -2.82 -17.28
N LEU A 103 7.32 -3.39 -16.20
CA LEU A 103 6.08 -2.91 -15.58
C LEU A 103 6.25 -1.51 -14.99
N THR A 104 7.43 -1.25 -14.41
CA THR A 104 7.81 0.11 -14.00
C THR A 104 7.83 1.10 -15.17
N ARG A 105 8.43 0.73 -16.30
CA ARG A 105 8.50 1.61 -17.47
C ARG A 105 7.11 1.87 -18.07
N VAL A 106 6.27 0.86 -18.19
CA VAL A 106 4.90 0.99 -18.73
C VAL A 106 4.04 1.86 -17.82
N PHE A 107 4.14 1.70 -16.50
CA PHE A 107 3.43 2.52 -15.54
C PHE A 107 3.82 4.00 -15.63
N TYR A 108 5.12 4.30 -15.60
CA TYR A 108 5.60 5.69 -15.74
C TYR A 108 5.30 6.27 -17.13
N ALA A 109 5.34 5.47 -18.20
CA ALA A 109 4.92 5.90 -19.52
C ALA A 109 3.43 6.27 -19.54
N GLY A 110 2.58 5.46 -18.91
CA GLY A 110 1.15 5.77 -18.73
C GLY A 110 0.92 7.03 -17.90
N LEU A 111 1.68 7.24 -16.82
CA LEU A 111 1.60 8.45 -16.00
C LEU A 111 1.97 9.71 -16.79
N ILE A 112 3.09 9.67 -17.54
CA ILE A 112 3.53 10.79 -18.38
C ILE A 112 2.50 11.07 -19.47
N LEU A 113 1.98 10.01 -20.11
CA LEU A 113 0.95 10.14 -21.13
C LEU A 113 -0.32 10.78 -20.56
N ALA A 114 -0.78 10.33 -19.39
CA ALA A 114 -1.97 10.86 -18.73
C ALA A 114 -1.81 12.36 -18.41
N ILE A 115 -0.67 12.76 -17.83
CA ILE A 115 -0.38 14.17 -17.54
C ILE A 115 -0.35 14.98 -18.84
N SER A 116 0.29 14.45 -19.88
CA SER A 116 0.41 15.14 -21.18
C SER A 116 -0.95 15.35 -21.84
N VAL A 117 -1.80 14.32 -21.87
CA VAL A 117 -3.15 14.41 -22.42
C VAL A 117 -4.01 15.37 -21.62
N TYR A 118 -3.92 15.33 -20.29
CA TYR A 118 -4.65 16.24 -19.41
C TYR A 118 -4.27 17.71 -19.66
N VAL A 119 -2.97 18.02 -19.72
CA VAL A 119 -2.48 19.38 -20.04
C VAL A 119 -2.90 19.81 -21.43
N ALA A 120 -2.79 18.93 -22.44
CA ALA A 120 -3.22 19.23 -23.79
C ALA A 120 -4.72 19.56 -23.86
N ALA A 121 -5.55 18.84 -23.10
CA ALA A 121 -6.98 19.11 -22.99
C ALA A 121 -7.27 20.47 -22.31
N LEU A 122 -6.56 20.81 -21.23
CA LEU A 122 -6.69 22.12 -20.58
C LEU A 122 -6.34 23.27 -21.51
N ILE A 123 -5.22 23.16 -22.23
CA ILE A 123 -4.81 24.17 -23.23
C ILE A 123 -5.85 24.30 -24.34
N THR A 124 -6.35 23.17 -24.84
CA THR A 124 -7.40 23.14 -25.87
C THR A 124 -8.64 23.88 -25.36
N PHE A 125 -9.17 23.53 -24.19
CA PHE A 125 -10.39 24.16 -23.67
C PHE A 125 -10.20 25.62 -23.25
N GLU A 126 -9.03 26.06 -22.79
CA GLU A 126 -8.76 27.49 -22.61
C GLU A 126 -8.79 28.24 -23.95
N VAL A 127 -8.12 27.71 -24.96
CA VAL A 127 -8.01 28.33 -26.30
C VAL A 127 -9.36 28.36 -27.02
N PHE A 128 -10.20 27.34 -26.85
CA PHE A 128 -11.51 27.26 -27.52
C PHE A 128 -12.71 27.72 -26.66
N GLY A 129 -12.57 27.78 -25.34
CA GLY A 129 -13.60 28.21 -24.40
C GLY A 129 -13.58 29.70 -24.05
N GLY A 130 -12.48 30.41 -24.33
CA GLY A 130 -12.32 31.86 -24.10
C GLY A 130 -13.02 32.77 -25.12
N GLY A 131 -13.79 32.21 -26.07
CA GLY A 131 -14.58 32.99 -27.03
C GLY A 131 -15.81 33.58 -26.34
N THR A 132 -15.74 34.84 -25.91
CA THR A 132 -16.91 35.59 -25.45
C THR A 132 -17.90 35.72 -26.62
N PRO A 133 -19.13 35.19 -26.55
CA PRO A 133 -20.17 35.59 -27.49
C PRO A 133 -20.56 37.03 -27.13
N GLY A 134 -20.05 37.99 -27.88
CA GLY A 134 -20.49 39.38 -27.78
C GLY A 134 -21.96 39.47 -28.17
N TYR A 135 -22.84 39.69 -27.20
CA TYR A 135 -24.19 40.19 -27.43
C TYR A 135 -24.20 41.68 -27.10
N THR A 136 -23.67 42.48 -28.03
CA THR A 136 -23.97 43.91 -28.16
C THR A 136 -24.75 44.11 -29.45
#